data_AF-A0A7S1DGV5-F1
#
_entry.id   AF-A0A7S1DGV5-F1
#
_cell.length_a   1.000
_cell.length_b   1.000
_cell.length_c   1.000
_cell.angle_alpha   90.00
_cell.angle_beta   90.00
_cell.angle_gamma   90.00
#
_symmetry.space_group_name_H-M   'P 1'
#
loop_
_entity.id
_entity.type
_entity.pdbx_description
1 polymer ?
#
loop_
_entity_poly.entity_id
_entity_poly.type
_entity_poly.pdbx_seq_one_letter_code
_entity_poly.pdbx_strand_id
1 'polypeptide(L)'
;MDYIETAIEPWKEGNGITGTRAFVRFKVQSNRVRTADLQPSDPQDAPTAGFSGLFGKLFTDRPAIETKLVEFLNGKQRPNKIGDKTLHTKFQAICKEEGLTDEDYPLRCATKGFRPLLRWFKTKYIPQYLLAHIKKNSGKAAAVTAASLSGDGEARTPFCDYLAWVIDECDSNLEAKVIIPSVRWGGDIVRVRRFPVLRLRSLGDYAMNIAFQVCFTRQAKGADVIKLLKNAVLGQPVPPMVDPNMKPVEGAGFPQDIFEKLKFVVPVVIYLDNALAHLFNDLQEVVMRLFGG
;
A
#
# COMPACT_ATOMS: atom_id res chain seq x y z
N MET A 1 -39.60 0.79 31.20
CA MET A 1 -39.03 0.75 29.83
C MET A 1 -38.20 2.00 29.66
N ASP A 2 -36.91 1.84 29.37
CA ASP A 2 -36.05 2.99 29.12
C ASP A 2 -36.30 3.49 27.70
N TYR A 3 -37.04 4.60 27.58
CA TYR A 3 -37.44 5.17 26.28
C TYR A 3 -36.22 5.55 25.41
N ILE A 4 -35.06 5.76 26.02
CA ILE A 4 -33.80 6.05 25.32
C ILE A 4 -33.30 4.80 24.60
N GLU A 5 -33.34 3.63 25.24
CA GLU A 5 -32.92 2.36 24.60
C GLU A 5 -33.82 2.03 23.40
N THR A 6 -35.14 2.15 23.56
CA THR A 6 -36.11 1.95 22.47
C THR A 6 -35.91 2.97 21.33
N ALA A 7 -35.57 4.22 21.68
CA ALA A 7 -35.25 5.25 20.71
C ALA A 7 -33.96 4.96 19.93
N ILE A 8 -33.03 4.17 20.48
CA ILE A 8 -31.75 3.82 19.84
C ILE A 8 -31.86 2.54 18.98
N GLU A 9 -32.93 1.74 19.10
CA GLU A 9 -33.06 0.55 18.25
C GLU A 9 -33.04 0.85 16.73
N PRO A 10 -32.51 -0.03 15.87
CA PRO A 10 -32.57 0.15 14.42
C PRO A 10 -34.01 0.24 13.91
N TRP A 11 -34.29 1.16 13.00
CA TRP A 11 -35.62 1.26 12.37
C TRP A 11 -35.85 0.05 11.44
N LYS A 12 -36.81 -0.81 11.79
CA LYS A 12 -37.05 -2.10 11.11
C LYS A 12 -37.83 -1.95 9.79
N GLU A 13 -38.62 -0.89 9.62
CA GLU A 13 -39.65 -0.82 8.56
C GLU A 13 -39.35 0.18 7.43
N GLY A 14 -38.20 0.85 7.43
CA GLY A 14 -37.96 2.03 6.58
C GLY A 14 -36.49 2.22 6.20
N ASN A 15 -36.27 3.01 5.14
CA ASN A 15 -34.97 3.16 4.47
C ASN A 15 -34.15 4.37 4.97
N GLY A 16 -34.53 5.02 6.08
CA GLY A 16 -33.86 6.21 6.59
C GLY A 16 -33.81 6.25 8.11
N ILE A 17 -32.86 7.04 8.63
CA ILE A 17 -32.74 7.34 10.06
C ILE A 17 -33.72 8.47 10.37
N THR A 18 -34.77 8.18 11.13
CA THR A 18 -35.85 9.13 11.46
C THR A 18 -35.94 9.38 12.97
N GLY A 19 -36.53 10.51 13.35
CA GLY A 19 -36.77 10.88 14.75
C GLY A 19 -35.47 11.16 15.54
N THR A 20 -35.48 10.86 16.83
CA THR A 20 -34.34 11.11 17.74
C THR A 20 -33.07 10.34 17.36
N ARG A 21 -33.19 9.31 16.51
CA ARG A 21 -32.07 8.52 15.97
C ARG A 21 -31.16 9.33 15.06
N ALA A 22 -31.70 10.34 14.37
CA ALA A 22 -30.95 11.19 13.45
C ALA A 22 -29.93 12.08 14.17
N PHE A 23 -30.10 12.31 15.48
CA PHE A 23 -29.18 13.11 16.30
C PHE A 23 -28.01 12.29 16.84
N VAL A 24 -27.99 10.96 16.66
CA VAL A 24 -26.86 10.13 17.09
C VAL A 24 -25.74 10.25 16.06
N ARG A 25 -24.71 11.02 16.42
CA ARG A 25 -23.54 11.26 15.58
C ARG A 25 -22.90 9.94 15.12
N PHE A 26 -22.57 9.86 13.84
CA PHE A 26 -21.94 8.69 13.20
C PHE A 26 -22.75 7.38 13.19
N LYS A 27 -24.04 7.43 13.53
CA LYS A 27 -24.89 6.24 13.41
C LYS A 27 -25.28 6.02 11.95
N VAL A 28 -24.81 4.91 11.39
CA VAL A 28 -25.16 4.47 10.02
C VAL A 28 -26.18 3.34 10.12
N GLN A 29 -27.27 3.41 9.36
CA GLN A 29 -28.24 2.31 9.30
C GLN A 29 -27.61 1.14 8.53
N SER A 30 -27.72 -0.08 9.08
CA SER A 30 -27.29 -1.29 8.38
C SER A 30 -28.01 -1.42 7.04
N ASN A 31 -27.30 -1.87 6.01
CA ASN A 31 -27.90 -2.11 4.70
C ASN A 31 -29.09 -3.07 4.82
N ARG A 32 -30.25 -2.65 4.28
CA ARG A 32 -31.45 -3.48 4.27
C ARG A 32 -31.20 -4.75 3.45
N VAL A 33 -31.31 -5.90 4.09
CA VAL A 33 -31.36 -7.20 3.42
C VAL A 33 -32.82 -7.53 3.16
N ARG A 34 -33.18 -7.75 1.90
CA ARG A 34 -34.55 -8.14 1.55
C ARG A 34 -34.75 -9.62 1.83
N THR A 35 -35.80 -9.95 2.58
CA THR A 35 -36.27 -11.31 2.82
C THR A 35 -37.56 -11.63 2.06
N ALA A 36 -38.39 -10.62 1.76
CA ALA A 36 -39.65 -10.80 1.05
C ALA A 36 -39.45 -11.20 -0.43
N ASP A 37 -40.30 -12.11 -0.92
CA ASP A 37 -40.37 -12.49 -2.34
C ASP A 37 -40.81 -11.34 -3.23
N LEU A 38 -40.64 -11.52 -4.54
CA LEU A 38 -41.23 -10.62 -5.52
C LEU A 38 -42.74 -10.85 -5.51
N GLN A 39 -43.51 -9.84 -5.08
CA GLN A 39 -44.96 -9.91 -5.18
C GLN A 39 -45.41 -9.68 -6.62
N PRO A 40 -46.55 -10.25 -7.04
CA PRO A 40 -47.16 -9.93 -8.32
C PRO A 40 -47.34 -8.42 -8.44
N SER A 41 -46.91 -7.84 -9.55
CA SER A 41 -47.07 -6.41 -9.82
C SER A 41 -48.55 -6.07 -9.99
N ASP A 42 -49.07 -5.12 -9.21
CA ASP A 42 -50.40 -4.55 -9.42
C ASP A 42 -50.37 -3.70 -10.70
N PRO A 43 -51.41 -3.67 -11.56
CA PRO A 43 -51.39 -2.87 -12.79
C PRO A 43 -51.24 -1.36 -12.57
N GLN A 44 -51.44 -0.88 -11.33
CA GLN A 44 -51.23 0.51 -10.93
C GLN A 44 -49.80 0.81 -10.47
N ASP A 45 -48.98 -0.22 -10.23
CA ASP A 45 -47.59 -0.02 -9.81
C ASP A 45 -46.71 0.46 -10.96
N ALA A 46 -45.73 1.31 -10.62
CA ALA A 46 -44.68 1.64 -11.57
C ALA A 46 -43.95 0.34 -12.00
N PRO A 47 -43.56 0.19 -13.28
CA PRO A 47 -42.96 -1.04 -13.81
C PRO A 47 -41.62 -1.44 -13.15
N THR A 48 -41.04 -0.56 -12.32
CA THR A 48 -39.81 -0.80 -11.55
C THR A 48 -40.05 -0.97 -10.04
N ALA A 49 -41.29 -0.85 -9.57
CA ALA A 49 -41.64 -1.04 -8.17
C ALA A 49 -41.36 -2.49 -7.73
N GLY A 50 -40.92 -2.68 -6.49
CA GLY A 50 -40.73 -4.02 -5.94
C GLY A 50 -39.48 -4.79 -6.37
N PHE A 51 -38.56 -4.22 -7.17
CA PHE A 51 -37.29 -4.89 -7.53
C PHE A 51 -36.08 -4.52 -6.66
N SER A 52 -36.25 -3.57 -5.73
CA SER A 52 -35.17 -3.15 -4.83
C SER A 52 -34.71 -4.31 -3.92
N GLY A 53 -33.40 -4.52 -3.81
CA GLY A 53 -32.80 -5.57 -2.98
C GLY A 53 -32.95 -7.01 -3.48
N LEU A 54 -33.69 -7.25 -4.56
CA LEU A 54 -33.98 -8.61 -5.06
C LEU A 54 -32.73 -9.33 -5.58
N PHE A 55 -31.79 -8.59 -6.17
CA PHE A 55 -30.51 -9.15 -6.59
C PHE A 55 -29.64 -9.61 -5.42
N GLY A 56 -29.66 -8.90 -4.29
CA GLY A 56 -28.98 -9.33 -3.09
C GLY A 56 -29.60 -10.60 -2.52
N LYS A 57 -30.94 -10.69 -2.56
CA LYS A 57 -31.69 -11.87 -2.16
C LYS A 57 -31.38 -13.10 -3.03
N LEU A 58 -31.21 -12.94 -4.34
CA LEU A 58 -30.81 -14.04 -5.23
C LEU A 58 -29.55 -14.77 -4.73
N PHE A 59 -28.55 -14.04 -4.26
CA PHE A 59 -27.32 -14.63 -3.71
C PHE A 59 -27.52 -15.22 -2.31
N THR A 60 -28.44 -14.67 -1.51
CA THR A 60 -28.82 -15.29 -0.23
C THR A 60 -29.54 -16.61 -0.43
N ASP A 61 -30.49 -16.67 -1.37
CA ASP A 61 -31.31 -17.86 -1.62
C ASP A 61 -30.53 -18.94 -2.38
N ARG A 62 -29.64 -18.54 -3.30
CA ARG A 62 -28.79 -19.43 -4.10
C ARG A 62 -27.33 -18.99 -4.03
N PRO A 63 -26.63 -19.28 -2.91
CA PRO A 63 -25.25 -18.85 -2.70
C PRO A 63 -24.27 -19.45 -3.72
N ALA A 64 -24.59 -20.62 -4.27
CA ALA A 64 -23.80 -21.29 -5.31
C ALA A 64 -23.53 -20.40 -6.54
N ILE A 65 -24.49 -19.54 -6.91
CA ILE A 65 -24.32 -18.59 -8.02
C ILE A 65 -23.22 -17.58 -7.71
N GLU A 66 -23.19 -17.03 -6.49
CA GLU A 66 -22.16 -16.07 -6.08
C GLU A 66 -20.79 -16.76 -5.99
N THR A 67 -20.72 -17.96 -5.40
CA THR A 67 -19.48 -18.73 -5.28
C THR A 67 -18.87 -19.03 -6.65
N LYS A 68 -19.65 -19.60 -7.59
CA LYS A 68 -19.17 -19.92 -8.95
C LYS A 68 -18.75 -18.66 -9.71
N LEU A 69 -19.44 -17.55 -9.51
CA LEU A 69 -19.09 -16.28 -10.14
C LEU A 69 -17.77 -15.71 -9.60
N VAL A 70 -17.55 -15.78 -8.29
CA VAL A 70 -16.28 -15.37 -7.65
C VAL A 70 -15.14 -16.30 -8.06
N GLU A 71 -15.36 -17.61 -8.11
CA GLU A 71 -14.39 -18.59 -8.60
C GLU A 71 -14.00 -18.34 -10.06
N PHE A 72 -14.96 -18.04 -10.93
CA PHE A 72 -14.67 -17.66 -12.31
C PHE A 72 -13.84 -16.37 -12.38
N LEU A 73 -14.21 -15.37 -11.58
CA LEU A 73 -13.52 -14.08 -11.56
C LEU A 73 -12.08 -14.20 -11.03
N ASN A 74 -11.86 -15.07 -10.03
CA ASN A 74 -10.56 -15.32 -9.39
C ASN A 74 -9.75 -16.46 -10.05
N GLY A 75 -10.37 -17.28 -10.88
CA GLY A 75 -9.83 -18.51 -11.45
C GLY A 75 -8.69 -18.31 -12.45
N LYS A 76 -7.88 -19.35 -12.67
CA LYS A 76 -6.71 -19.33 -13.59
C LYS A 76 -7.13 -19.36 -15.07
N GLN A 77 -8.25 -19.98 -15.41
CA GLN A 77 -8.75 -20.13 -16.79
C GLN A 77 -9.72 -19.00 -17.19
N ARG A 78 -9.26 -17.76 -17.10
CA ARG A 78 -10.07 -16.57 -17.43
C ARG A 78 -9.32 -15.70 -18.45
N PRO A 79 -10.04 -15.04 -19.39
CA PRO A 79 -9.43 -14.04 -20.26
C PRO A 79 -8.79 -12.88 -19.47
N ASN A 80 -7.61 -12.42 -19.90
CA ASN A 80 -6.87 -11.34 -19.23
C ASN A 80 -7.69 -10.07 -19.03
N LYS A 81 -8.64 -9.75 -19.91
CA LYS A 81 -9.57 -8.62 -19.76
C LYS A 81 -11.00 -9.15 -19.73
N ILE A 82 -11.71 -8.92 -18.63
CA ILE A 82 -13.17 -9.09 -18.60
C ILE A 82 -13.82 -7.75 -18.87
N GLY A 83 -14.56 -7.69 -19.97
CA GLY A 83 -15.53 -6.64 -20.20
C GLY A 83 -16.89 -6.99 -19.60
N ASP A 84 -17.74 -5.98 -19.44
CA ASP A 84 -19.09 -6.10 -18.88
C ASP A 84 -19.95 -7.16 -19.58
N LYS A 85 -19.82 -7.30 -20.91
CA LYS A 85 -20.55 -8.30 -21.70
C LYS A 85 -20.13 -9.74 -21.37
N THR A 86 -18.83 -9.98 -21.20
CA THR A 86 -18.29 -11.30 -20.87
C THR A 86 -18.75 -11.73 -19.49
N LEU A 87 -18.73 -10.81 -18.52
CA LEU A 87 -19.23 -11.04 -17.18
C LEU A 87 -20.72 -11.41 -17.18
N HIS A 88 -21.53 -10.65 -17.92
CA HIS A 88 -22.97 -10.89 -18.02
C HIS A 88 -23.32 -12.23 -18.69
N THR A 89 -22.61 -12.58 -19.76
CA THR A 89 -22.82 -13.85 -20.47
C THR A 89 -22.52 -15.03 -19.54
N LYS A 90 -21.42 -14.96 -18.78
CA LYS A 90 -21.06 -16.02 -17.84
C LYS A 90 -22.04 -16.11 -16.68
N PHE A 91 -22.52 -14.97 -16.17
CA PHE A 91 -23.56 -14.92 -15.15
C PHE A 91 -24.85 -15.62 -15.61
N GLN A 92 -25.33 -15.35 -16.83
CA GLN A 92 -26.51 -16.04 -17.37
C GLN A 92 -26.31 -17.55 -17.49
N ALA A 93 -25.12 -17.99 -17.91
CA ALA A 93 -24.80 -19.41 -17.99
C ALA A 93 -24.86 -20.08 -16.61
N ILE A 94 -24.25 -19.45 -15.58
CA ILE A 94 -24.28 -19.95 -14.19
C ILE A 94 -25.73 -19.99 -13.66
N CYS A 95 -26.55 -18.97 -13.94
CA CYS A 95 -27.96 -18.99 -13.54
C CYS A 95 -28.72 -20.18 -14.16
N LYS A 96 -28.48 -20.47 -15.44
CA LYS A 96 -29.12 -21.61 -16.13
C LYS A 96 -28.62 -22.96 -15.61
N GLU A 97 -27.32 -23.07 -15.31
CA GLU A 97 -26.73 -24.26 -14.69
C GLU A 97 -27.31 -24.53 -13.30
N GLU A 98 -27.60 -23.49 -12.52
CA GLU A 98 -28.24 -23.58 -11.21
C GLU A 98 -29.77 -23.73 -11.28
N GLY A 99 -30.32 -24.02 -12.47
CA GLY A 99 -31.73 -24.34 -12.68
C GLY A 99 -32.67 -23.13 -12.64
N LEU A 100 -32.20 -21.92 -12.97
CA LEU A 100 -33.11 -20.80 -13.25
C LEU A 100 -33.63 -20.90 -14.68
N THR A 101 -34.94 -20.77 -14.83
CA THR A 101 -35.61 -20.70 -16.14
C THR A 101 -35.67 -19.26 -16.65
N ASP A 102 -35.99 -19.08 -17.94
CA ASP A 102 -36.14 -17.73 -18.51
C ASP A 102 -37.35 -16.95 -17.92
N GLU A 103 -38.23 -17.62 -17.16
CA GLU A 103 -39.35 -17.02 -16.41
C GLU A 103 -38.94 -16.53 -15.01
N ASP A 104 -37.79 -16.97 -14.51
CA ASP A 104 -37.31 -16.62 -13.18
C ASP A 104 -36.51 -15.31 -13.18
N TYR A 105 -36.52 -14.59 -12.06
CA TYR A 105 -35.59 -13.48 -11.86
C TYR A 105 -34.15 -14.02 -11.72
N PRO A 106 -33.14 -13.45 -12.40
CA PRO A 106 -33.17 -12.18 -13.15
C PRO A 106 -33.36 -12.32 -14.66
N LEU A 107 -33.56 -13.53 -15.18
CA LEU A 107 -33.60 -13.83 -16.63
C LEU A 107 -34.86 -13.31 -17.32
N ARG A 108 -36.00 -13.26 -16.63
CA ARG A 108 -37.27 -12.70 -17.14
C ARG A 108 -37.21 -11.20 -17.40
N CYS A 109 -36.32 -10.46 -16.74
CA CYS A 109 -36.21 -9.02 -16.90
C CYS A 109 -35.60 -8.65 -18.26
N ALA A 110 -36.03 -7.53 -18.87
CA ALA A 110 -35.51 -7.06 -20.16
C ALA A 110 -33.97 -6.92 -20.22
N THR A 111 -33.35 -6.54 -19.08
CA THR A 111 -31.88 -6.40 -18.98
C THR A 111 -31.18 -7.66 -18.48
N LYS A 112 -31.91 -8.74 -18.18
CA LYS A 112 -31.41 -10.01 -17.65
C LYS A 112 -30.44 -9.85 -16.48
N GLY A 113 -30.71 -8.87 -15.59
CA GLY A 113 -29.84 -8.57 -14.45
C GLY A 113 -28.54 -7.83 -14.76
N PHE A 114 -28.33 -7.26 -15.95
CA PHE A 114 -27.08 -6.59 -16.33
C PHE A 114 -26.67 -5.46 -15.38
N ARG A 115 -27.56 -4.49 -15.14
CA ARG A 115 -27.31 -3.35 -14.24
C ARG A 115 -27.05 -3.76 -12.78
N PRO A 116 -27.88 -4.61 -12.15
CA PRO A 116 -27.63 -5.03 -10.77
C PRO A 116 -26.37 -5.89 -10.64
N LEU A 117 -26.01 -6.70 -11.65
CA LEU A 117 -24.75 -7.44 -11.70
C LEU A 117 -23.54 -6.49 -11.72
N LEU A 118 -23.55 -5.47 -12.59
CA LEU A 118 -22.46 -4.49 -12.64
C LEU A 118 -22.36 -3.66 -11.35
N ARG A 119 -23.51 -3.36 -10.72
CA ARG A 119 -23.53 -2.69 -9.42
C ARG A 119 -22.87 -3.58 -8.37
N TRP A 120 -23.28 -4.84 -8.24
CA TRP A 120 -22.66 -5.80 -7.32
C TRP A 120 -21.16 -5.94 -7.59
N PHE A 121 -20.77 -6.03 -8.85
CA PHE A 121 -19.38 -6.14 -9.24
C PHE A 121 -18.56 -4.94 -8.72
N LYS A 122 -19.07 -3.72 -8.89
CA LYS A 122 -18.40 -2.49 -8.44
C LYS A 122 -18.45 -2.28 -6.93
N THR A 123 -19.54 -2.64 -6.26
CA THR A 123 -19.76 -2.26 -4.85
C THR A 123 -19.47 -3.38 -3.86
N LYS A 124 -19.45 -4.65 -4.28
CA LYS A 124 -19.12 -5.80 -3.42
C LYS A 124 -17.86 -6.52 -3.87
N TYR A 125 -17.81 -6.96 -5.12
CA TYR A 125 -16.69 -7.79 -5.60
C TYR A 125 -15.38 -6.99 -5.68
N ILE A 126 -15.36 -5.82 -6.33
CA ILE A 126 -14.14 -5.01 -6.46
C ILE A 126 -13.55 -4.64 -5.09
N PRO A 127 -14.31 -4.11 -4.11
CA PRO A 127 -13.74 -3.80 -2.79
C PRO A 127 -13.16 -5.01 -2.05
N GLN A 128 -13.81 -6.18 -2.15
CA GLN A 128 -13.36 -7.39 -1.45
C GLN A 128 -12.18 -8.09 -2.14
N TYR A 129 -12.07 -7.99 -3.46
CA TYR A 129 -11.10 -8.74 -4.28
C TYR A 129 -10.24 -7.83 -5.19
N LEU A 130 -10.08 -6.55 -4.81
CA LEU A 130 -9.43 -5.50 -5.61
C LEU A 130 -8.06 -5.95 -6.14
N LEU A 131 -7.23 -6.49 -5.25
CA LEU A 131 -5.87 -6.95 -5.55
C LEU A 131 -5.86 -8.12 -6.54
N ALA A 132 -6.71 -9.12 -6.31
CA ALA A 132 -6.82 -10.29 -7.18
C ALA A 132 -7.32 -9.91 -8.57
N HIS A 133 -8.27 -8.97 -8.63
CA HIS A 133 -8.84 -8.47 -9.87
C HIS A 133 -7.84 -7.67 -10.71
N ILE A 134 -7.11 -6.73 -10.09
CA ILE A 134 -6.19 -5.83 -10.80
C ILE A 134 -4.91 -6.56 -11.22
N LYS A 135 -4.40 -7.49 -10.41
CA LYS A 135 -3.22 -8.32 -10.74
C LYS A 135 -3.38 -9.09 -12.03
N LYS A 136 -4.61 -9.49 -12.33
CA LYS A 136 -4.95 -10.26 -13.53
C LYS A 136 -5.34 -9.37 -14.71
N ASN A 137 -6.05 -8.28 -14.48
CA ASN A 137 -6.50 -7.40 -15.56
C ASN A 137 -5.39 -6.50 -16.14
N SER A 138 -4.45 -6.05 -15.31
CA SER A 138 -3.48 -5.00 -15.67
C SER A 138 -2.02 -5.40 -15.36
N GLY A 139 -1.78 -6.67 -15.02
CA GLY A 139 -0.46 -7.22 -14.72
C GLY A 139 0.03 -6.93 -13.29
N LYS A 140 1.19 -7.52 -12.93
CA LYS A 140 1.78 -7.40 -11.58
C LYS A 140 2.03 -5.95 -11.17
N ALA A 141 2.47 -5.09 -12.09
CA ALA A 141 2.79 -3.69 -11.82
C ALA A 141 1.56 -2.85 -11.41
N ALA A 142 0.40 -3.07 -12.02
CA ALA A 142 -0.82 -2.33 -11.69
C ALA A 142 -1.49 -2.80 -10.39
N ALA A 143 -1.33 -4.08 -10.02
CA ALA A 143 -1.80 -4.58 -8.73
C ALA A 143 -1.10 -3.93 -7.56
N VAL A 144 0.20 -3.67 -7.72
CA VAL A 144 1.00 -2.95 -6.75
C VAL A 144 0.46 -1.52 -6.58
N THR A 145 0.21 -0.79 -7.67
CA THR A 145 -0.37 0.56 -7.63
C THR A 145 -1.75 0.60 -6.97
N ALA A 146 -2.60 -0.41 -7.20
CA ALA A 146 -3.92 -0.46 -6.61
C ALA A 146 -3.92 -0.90 -5.13
N ALA A 147 -2.97 -1.75 -4.72
CA ALA A 147 -2.71 -2.03 -3.31
C ALA A 147 -2.37 -0.75 -2.55
N SER A 148 -1.59 0.14 -3.16
CA SER A 148 -1.19 1.43 -2.59
C SER A 148 -2.36 2.40 -2.40
N LEU A 149 -3.41 2.31 -3.21
CA LEU A 149 -4.63 3.14 -3.08
C LEU A 149 -5.60 2.61 -1.99
N SER A 150 -5.39 1.39 -1.49
CA SER A 150 -6.31 0.70 -0.58
C SER A 150 -6.12 1.05 0.90
N GLY A 151 -5.09 1.84 1.24
CA GLY A 151 -5.14 2.67 2.46
C GLY A 151 -4.78 2.02 3.79
N ASP A 152 -3.93 0.99 3.84
CA ASP A 152 -3.43 0.45 5.12
C ASP A 152 -2.09 1.08 5.61
N GLY A 153 -1.61 2.15 4.95
CA GLY A 153 -0.44 2.92 5.41
C GLY A 153 0.92 2.20 5.35
N GLU A 154 0.95 0.87 5.19
CA GLU A 154 2.18 0.06 5.14
C GLU A 154 2.58 -0.40 3.74
N ALA A 155 1.66 -0.39 2.76
CA ALA A 155 1.93 -0.86 1.40
C ALA A 155 2.70 0.19 0.58
N ARG A 156 4.01 0.23 0.78
CA ARG A 156 4.94 1.08 0.01
C ARG A 156 5.06 0.56 -1.43
N THR A 157 5.16 1.48 -2.38
CA THR A 157 5.61 1.18 -3.75
C THR A 157 6.91 0.38 -3.66
N PRO A 158 7.09 -0.73 -4.40
CA PRO A 158 8.41 -1.31 -4.59
C PRO A 158 9.24 -0.21 -5.24
N PHE A 159 10.22 0.26 -4.48
CA PHE A 159 11.08 1.32 -4.94
C PHE A 159 11.86 0.81 -6.14
N CYS A 160 11.99 1.65 -7.17
CA CYS A 160 12.99 1.38 -8.20
C CYS A 160 14.35 1.32 -7.52
N ASP A 161 15.11 0.25 -7.77
CA ASP A 161 16.42 0.06 -7.18
C ASP A 161 17.26 1.33 -7.34
N TYR A 162 17.97 1.72 -6.29
CA TYR A 162 18.83 2.90 -6.22
C TYR A 162 18.11 4.27 -6.16
N LEU A 163 16.79 4.36 -6.37
CA LEU A 163 16.07 5.65 -6.39
C LEU A 163 15.41 6.05 -5.06
N ALA A 164 15.30 5.13 -4.10
CA ALA A 164 14.81 5.45 -2.77
C ALA A 164 15.83 5.06 -1.72
N TRP A 165 16.18 6.00 -0.85
CA TRP A 165 17.22 5.82 0.14
C TRP A 165 16.67 5.84 1.56
N VAL A 166 17.27 5.07 2.46
CA VAL A 166 17.03 5.13 3.90
C VAL A 166 18.33 5.46 4.61
N ILE A 167 18.25 6.43 5.51
CA ILE A 167 19.31 6.72 6.47
C ILE A 167 18.94 6.01 7.78
N ASP A 168 19.88 5.20 8.24
CA ASP A 168 19.79 4.38 9.43
C ASP A 168 20.96 4.71 10.36
N GLU A 169 20.71 4.73 11.66
CA GLU A 169 21.72 5.00 12.69
C GLU A 169 22.09 3.69 13.39
N CYS A 170 23.37 3.32 13.32
CA CYS A 170 23.89 2.12 13.96
C CYS A 170 24.90 2.48 15.04
N ASP A 171 24.65 2.03 16.27
CA ASP A 171 25.61 2.19 17.36
C ASP A 171 26.82 1.27 17.14
N SER A 172 28.02 1.85 17.15
CA SER A 172 29.26 1.07 16.99
C SER A 172 29.51 0.08 18.13
N ASN A 173 28.95 0.28 19.32
CA ASN A 173 29.23 -0.52 20.53
C ASN A 173 30.73 -0.75 20.81
N LEU A 174 31.58 0.18 20.36
CA LEU A 174 33.03 0.13 20.54
C LEU A 174 33.51 1.20 21.54
N GLU A 175 34.61 0.89 22.22
CA GLU A 175 35.42 1.85 22.96
C GLU A 175 36.69 2.15 22.14
N ALA A 176 36.79 3.37 21.63
CA ALA A 176 37.86 3.79 20.75
C ALA A 176 38.71 4.91 21.36
N LYS A 177 39.95 5.04 20.87
CA LYS A 177 40.83 6.17 21.13
C LYS A 177 41.18 6.82 19.80
N VAL A 178 40.92 8.11 19.68
CA VAL A 178 41.31 8.90 18.52
C VAL A 178 42.52 9.72 18.90
N ILE A 179 43.57 9.67 18.09
CA ILE A 179 44.77 10.48 18.24
C ILE A 179 44.61 11.68 17.32
N ILE A 180 44.50 12.87 17.90
CA ILE A 180 44.44 14.13 17.16
C ILE A 180 45.87 14.63 17.00
N PRO A 181 46.46 14.62 15.79
CA PRO A 181 47.83 15.08 15.60
C PRO A 181 47.94 16.56 15.99
N SER A 182 48.79 16.85 16.97
CA SER A 182 49.11 18.20 17.43
C SER A 182 50.55 18.54 17.07
N VAL A 183 50.78 19.79 16.68
CA VAL A 183 52.08 20.28 16.20
C VAL A 183 53.13 20.39 17.33
N ARG A 184 52.71 20.28 18.60
CA ARG A 184 53.56 20.46 19.77
C ARG A 184 53.49 19.24 20.70
N TRP A 185 54.17 18.13 20.35
CA TRP A 185 54.49 17.03 21.27
C TRP A 185 53.48 15.89 21.42
N GLY A 186 53.27 15.11 20.34
CA GLY A 186 52.56 13.83 20.44
C GLY A 186 51.05 14.04 20.63
N GLY A 187 50.28 13.75 19.58
CA GLY A 187 48.88 14.14 19.48
C GLY A 187 48.00 13.86 20.70
N ASP A 188 46.98 14.70 20.88
CA ASP A 188 46.01 14.56 21.96
C ASP A 188 45.22 13.26 21.80
N ILE A 189 45.17 12.45 22.86
CA ILE A 189 44.42 11.20 22.86
C ILE A 189 43.03 11.47 23.43
N VAL A 190 42.02 11.42 22.58
CA VAL A 190 40.62 11.54 22.98
C VAL A 190 39.97 10.16 23.02
N ARG A 191 39.41 9.80 24.18
CA ARG A 191 38.61 8.58 24.30
C ARG A 191 37.21 8.84 23.74
N VAL A 192 36.80 8.04 22.77
CA VAL A 192 35.47 8.09 22.16
C VAL A 192 34.75 6.80 22.53
N ARG A 193 33.66 6.93 23.28
CA ARG A 193 32.80 5.81 23.69
C ARG A 193 31.49 5.91 22.96
N ARG A 194 31.06 4.80 22.33
CA ARG A 194 29.77 4.67 21.64
C ARG A 194 29.51 5.83 20.69
N PHE A 195 30.13 5.74 19.52
CA PHE A 195 29.88 6.67 18.43
C PHE A 195 28.88 6.07 17.43
N PRO A 196 27.88 6.83 16.97
CA PRO A 196 26.95 6.35 15.97
C PRO A 196 27.61 6.33 14.58
N VAL A 197 27.16 5.40 13.76
CA VAL A 197 27.52 5.28 12.36
C VAL A 197 26.24 5.43 11.55
N LEU A 198 26.18 6.48 10.74
CA LEU A 198 25.10 6.66 9.78
C LEU A 198 25.35 5.77 8.57
N ARG A 199 24.34 5.00 8.19
CA ARG A 199 24.35 4.13 7.03
C ARG A 199 23.25 4.54 6.07
N LEU A 200 23.62 4.75 4.82
CA LEU A 200 22.68 5.00 3.73
C LEU A 200 22.49 3.73 2.91
N ARG A 201 21.24 3.29 2.78
CA ARG A 201 20.86 2.09 2.02
C ARG A 201 19.84 2.41 0.94
N SER A 202 19.87 1.67 -0.16
CA SER A 202 18.72 1.66 -1.07
C SER A 202 17.60 0.83 -0.46
N LEU A 203 16.39 1.37 -0.52
CA LEU A 203 15.16 0.59 -0.53
C LEU A 203 14.92 0.16 -1.97
N GLY A 204 14.80 -1.13 -2.21
CA GLY A 204 14.62 -1.76 -3.50
C GLY A 204 14.45 -3.26 -3.29
N ASP A 205 14.36 -4.03 -4.37
CA ASP A 205 14.35 -5.49 -4.25
C ASP A 205 15.70 -6.00 -3.70
N TYR A 206 16.76 -5.23 -3.90
CA TYR A 206 18.09 -5.48 -3.36
C TYR A 206 18.48 -4.42 -2.32
N ALA A 207 18.67 -4.86 -1.07
CA ALA A 207 19.20 -4.01 -0.01
C ALA A 207 20.71 -3.78 -0.23
N MET A 208 21.05 -2.65 -0.86
CA MET A 208 22.43 -2.26 -1.14
C MET A 208 22.89 -1.10 -0.23
N ASN A 209 24.15 -1.16 0.21
CA ASN A 209 24.79 -0.05 0.91
C ASN A 209 25.31 0.96 -0.09
N ILE A 210 24.87 2.20 0.06
CA ILE A 210 25.30 3.29 -0.80
C ILE A 210 26.45 4.04 -0.13
N ALA A 211 26.31 4.44 1.13
CA ALA A 211 27.36 5.17 1.82
C ALA A 211 27.30 4.94 3.32
N PHE A 212 28.37 5.30 4.02
CA PHE A 212 28.38 5.37 5.47
C PHE A 212 29.19 6.58 5.95
N GLN A 213 28.82 7.09 7.12
CA GLN A 213 29.53 8.17 7.79
C GLN A 213 29.64 7.87 9.28
N VAL A 214 30.86 7.87 9.79
CA VAL A 214 31.13 7.75 11.22
C VAL A 214 30.98 9.11 11.88
N CYS A 215 30.20 9.20 12.95
CA CYS A 215 29.99 10.41 13.72
C CYS A 215 30.86 10.39 14.98
N PHE A 216 31.86 11.26 15.10
CA PHE A 216 32.73 11.30 16.30
C PHE A 216 32.10 12.03 17.51
N THR A 217 30.80 12.28 17.46
CA THR A 217 29.99 12.88 18.52
C THR A 217 29.01 11.86 19.10
N ARG A 218 28.45 12.13 20.29
CA ARG A 218 27.50 11.23 20.95
C ARG A 218 26.18 11.05 20.19
N GLN A 219 25.82 12.01 19.34
CA GLN A 219 24.64 12.01 18.48
C GLN A 219 25.05 12.49 17.10
N ALA A 220 24.40 11.96 16.06
CA ALA A 220 24.55 12.45 14.70
C ALA A 220 24.10 13.91 14.59
N LYS A 221 24.86 14.71 13.83
CA LYS A 221 24.49 16.10 13.53
C LYS A 221 24.17 16.25 12.05
N GLY A 222 23.46 17.33 11.70
CA GLY A 222 23.18 17.67 10.30
C GLY A 222 24.44 17.62 9.41
N ALA A 223 25.58 18.14 9.89
CA ALA A 223 26.85 18.11 9.17
C ALA A 223 27.37 16.70 8.81
N ASP A 224 27.07 15.68 9.61
CA ASP A 224 27.43 14.30 9.31
C ASP A 224 26.53 13.72 8.22
N VAL A 225 25.24 14.09 8.24
CA VAL A 225 24.30 13.69 7.18
C VAL A 225 24.68 14.33 5.83
N ILE A 226 25.17 15.58 5.84
CA ILE A 226 25.69 16.24 4.63
C ILE A 226 26.86 15.45 4.05
N LYS A 227 27.82 15.03 4.90
CA LYS A 227 28.95 14.21 4.47
C LYS A 227 28.48 12.86 3.93
N LEU A 228 27.50 12.23 4.58
CA LEU A 228 26.90 10.99 4.11
C LEU A 228 26.29 11.14 2.71
N LEU A 229 25.46 12.15 2.49
CA LEU A 229 24.84 12.42 1.19
C LEU A 229 25.88 12.77 0.13
N LYS A 230 26.91 13.55 0.49
CA LYS A 230 28.04 13.84 -0.41
C LYS A 230 28.73 12.55 -0.85
N ASN A 231 29.03 11.64 0.09
CA ASN A 231 29.67 10.36 -0.23
C ASN A 231 28.75 9.45 -1.05
N ALA A 232 27.45 9.50 -0.83
CA ALA A 232 26.47 8.75 -1.61
C ALA A 232 26.45 9.16 -3.09
N VAL A 233 26.59 10.46 -3.35
CA VAL A 233 26.47 11.04 -4.69
C VAL A 233 27.82 11.04 -5.43
N LEU A 234 28.91 11.42 -4.77
CA LEU A 234 30.24 11.51 -5.39
C LEU A 234 31.01 10.19 -5.37
N GLY A 235 30.74 9.39 -4.34
CA GLY A 235 31.29 8.09 -4.11
C GLY A 235 31.94 7.94 -2.73
N GLN A 236 31.91 6.72 -2.21
CA GLN A 236 32.35 6.45 -0.85
C GLN A 236 33.87 6.25 -0.86
N PRO A 237 34.64 7.05 -0.12
CA PRO A 237 36.08 6.83 -0.06
C PRO A 237 36.37 5.45 0.53
N VAL A 238 37.25 4.71 -0.14
CA VAL A 238 37.71 3.41 0.35
C VAL A 238 38.44 3.62 1.67
N PRO A 239 38.04 2.93 2.76
CA PRO A 239 38.76 3.03 4.03
C PRO A 239 40.22 2.63 3.84
N PRO A 240 41.18 3.31 4.51
CA PRO A 240 42.56 2.88 4.48
C PRO A 240 42.67 1.46 5.03
N MET A 241 43.28 0.57 4.25
CA MET A 241 43.52 -0.80 4.67
C MET A 241 44.65 -0.82 5.70
N VAL A 242 44.35 -1.30 6.90
CA VAL A 242 45.32 -1.37 8.02
C VAL A 242 46.37 -2.46 7.76
N ASP A 243 45.97 -3.54 7.11
CA ASP A 243 46.85 -4.64 6.69
C ASP A 243 47.00 -4.62 5.15
N PRO A 244 48.23 -4.68 4.60
CA PRO A 244 48.47 -4.76 3.15
C PRO A 244 47.77 -5.94 2.44
N ASN A 245 47.42 -7.00 3.18
CA ASN A 245 46.70 -8.17 2.67
C ASN A 245 45.18 -7.98 2.68
N MET A 246 44.66 -6.97 3.35
CA MET A 246 43.25 -6.62 3.24
C MET A 246 43.03 -6.00 1.86
N LYS A 247 42.28 -6.72 1.02
CA LYS A 247 41.80 -6.24 -0.28
C LYS A 247 40.30 -6.49 -0.37
N PRO A 248 39.52 -5.56 -0.94
CA PRO A 248 38.14 -5.85 -1.28
C PRO A 248 38.10 -7.03 -2.25
N VAL A 249 37.11 -7.91 -2.10
CA VAL A 249 36.86 -9.01 -3.04
C VAL A 249 36.52 -8.40 -4.41
N GLU A 250 36.87 -9.10 -5.49
CA GLU A 250 36.53 -8.65 -6.83
C GLU A 250 35.00 -8.46 -6.98
N GLY A 251 34.59 -7.28 -7.46
CA GLY A 251 33.17 -6.89 -7.52
C GLY A 251 32.57 -6.38 -6.20
N ALA A 252 33.31 -6.37 -5.09
CA ALA A 252 32.87 -5.78 -3.83
C ALA A 252 33.20 -4.29 -3.77
N GLY A 253 32.22 -3.47 -3.38
CA GLY A 253 32.35 -2.03 -3.31
C GLY A 253 31.00 -1.35 -3.20
N PHE A 254 31.01 -0.01 -3.14
CA PHE A 254 29.78 0.76 -3.18
C PHE A 254 29.29 0.90 -4.64
N PRO A 255 27.98 0.90 -4.90
CA PRO A 255 27.43 0.90 -6.25
C PRO A 255 28.00 2.00 -7.17
N GLN A 256 28.15 3.22 -6.66
CA GLN A 256 28.81 4.37 -7.31
C GLN A 256 30.29 4.17 -7.71
N ASP A 257 31.03 3.31 -7.00
CA ASP A 257 32.45 3.07 -7.20
C ASP A 257 32.65 1.92 -8.20
N ILE A 258 31.71 0.97 -8.22
CA ILE A 258 31.64 -0.12 -9.20
C ILE A 258 31.07 0.38 -10.53
N PHE A 259 30.00 1.17 -10.47
CA PHE A 259 29.27 1.68 -11.62
C PHE A 259 29.38 3.21 -11.66
N GLU A 260 30.34 3.73 -12.42
CA GLU A 260 30.60 5.17 -12.51
C GLU A 260 29.37 5.99 -12.96
N LYS A 261 28.46 5.37 -13.74
CA LYS A 261 27.20 5.98 -14.18
C LYS A 261 26.23 6.30 -13.04
N LEU A 262 26.45 5.74 -11.86
CA LEU A 262 25.64 6.00 -10.66
C LEU A 262 26.15 7.19 -9.84
N LYS A 263 27.31 7.76 -10.20
CA LYS A 263 27.77 9.04 -9.61
C LYS A 263 26.84 10.16 -10.05
N PHE A 264 26.62 11.12 -9.15
CA PHE A 264 25.73 12.27 -9.34
C PHE A 264 24.24 11.93 -9.44
N VAL A 265 23.86 10.65 -9.33
CA VAL A 265 22.47 10.24 -9.26
C VAL A 265 21.91 10.58 -7.88
N VAL A 266 20.79 11.27 -7.87
CA VAL A 266 20.07 11.74 -6.68
C VAL A 266 18.81 10.89 -6.50
N PRO A 267 18.43 10.52 -5.26
CA PRO A 267 17.22 9.76 -5.01
C PRO A 267 15.98 10.61 -5.25
N VAL A 268 14.87 9.93 -5.55
CA VAL A 268 13.54 10.55 -5.59
C VAL A 268 13.00 10.73 -4.18
N VAL A 269 13.32 9.81 -3.26
CA VAL A 269 12.85 9.84 -1.87
C VAL A 269 13.97 9.45 -0.91
N ILE A 270 14.11 10.21 0.17
CA ILE A 270 14.97 9.89 1.30
C ILE A 270 14.10 9.68 2.53
N TYR A 271 14.23 8.52 3.16
CA TYR A 271 13.61 8.19 4.42
C TYR A 271 14.61 8.35 5.56
N LEU A 272 14.12 8.90 6.66
CA LEU A 272 14.83 8.97 7.92
C LEU A 272 14.20 7.97 8.87
N ASP A 273 15.02 7.23 9.61
CA ASP A 273 14.51 6.50 10.76
C ASP A 273 13.99 7.49 11.82
N ASN A 274 13.04 7.06 12.66
CA ASN A 274 12.38 7.90 13.67
C ASN A 274 13.39 8.56 14.63
N ALA A 275 14.53 7.90 14.88
CA ALA A 275 15.62 8.46 15.67
C ALA A 275 16.21 9.75 15.06
N LEU A 276 16.20 9.87 13.72
CA LEU A 276 16.75 10.98 12.95
C LEU A 276 15.69 12.01 12.53
N ALA A 277 14.41 11.80 12.88
CA ALA A 277 13.32 12.70 12.51
C ALA A 277 13.52 14.14 13.01
N HIS A 278 14.22 14.32 14.13
CA HIS A 278 14.57 15.63 14.67
C HIS A 278 15.55 16.43 13.78
N LEU A 279 16.26 15.77 12.86
CA LEU A 279 17.17 16.41 11.89
C LEU A 279 16.49 16.76 10.57
N PHE A 280 15.18 16.50 10.43
CA PHE A 280 14.45 16.65 9.17
C PHE A 280 14.56 18.07 8.58
N ASN A 281 14.42 19.11 9.40
CA ASN A 281 14.46 20.50 8.93
C ASN A 281 15.85 20.88 8.39
N ASP A 282 16.91 20.54 9.13
CA ASP A 282 18.29 20.77 8.73
C ASP A 282 18.60 20.02 7.42
N LEU A 283 18.05 18.82 7.27
CA LEU A 283 18.24 17.98 6.10
C LEU A 283 17.50 18.53 4.88
N GLN A 284 16.26 18.99 5.05
CA GLN A 284 15.46 19.55 3.97
C GLN A 284 16.12 20.80 3.38
N GLU A 285 16.59 21.74 4.21
CA GLU A 285 17.27 22.95 3.74
C GLU A 285 18.53 22.59 2.94
N VAL A 286 19.31 21.62 3.41
CA VAL A 286 20.56 21.23 2.77
C VAL A 286 20.31 20.43 1.49
N VAL A 287 19.35 19.51 1.47
CA VAL A 287 18.97 18.73 0.28
C VAL A 287 18.46 19.67 -0.82
N MET A 288 17.61 20.65 -0.51
CA MET A 288 17.15 21.64 -1.47
C MET A 288 18.30 22.49 -2.04
N ARG A 289 19.31 22.81 -1.23
CA ARG A 289 20.51 23.53 -1.68
C ARG A 289 21.47 22.68 -2.51
N LEU A 290 21.60 21.39 -2.19
CA LEU A 290 22.54 20.48 -2.86
C LEU A 290 22.00 19.92 -4.17
N PHE A 291 20.72 19.59 -4.22
CA PHE A 291 20.11 18.88 -5.36
C PHE A 291 19.18 19.75 -6.20
N GLY A 292 18.84 20.96 -5.73
CA GLY A 292 17.84 21.81 -6.36
C GLY A 292 16.42 21.36 -5.97
N GLY A 293 15.60 22.31 -5.52
CA GLY A 293 14.18 22.10 -5.22
C GLY A 293 13.30 22.36 -6.43
#